data_AF-A0A4Q3DAB7-F1
#
_entry.id   AF-A0A4Q3DAB7-F1
#
_cell.length_a   1.000
_cell.length_b   1.000
_cell.length_c   1.000
_cell.angle_alpha   90.00
_cell.angle_beta   90.00
_cell.angle_gamma   90.00
#
_symmetry.space_group_name_H-M   'P 1'
#
loop_
_entity.id
_entity.type
_entity.pdbx_description
1 polymer ?
#
loop_
_entity_poly.entity_id
_entity_poly.type
_entity_poly.pdbx_seq_one_letter_code
_entity_poly.pdbx_strand_id
1 'polypeptide(L)'
;MEPHAQRAALAALMDQQRRSFAELSRVIGRNPAYLQQYLKRGTPRVLAEADRAMLARYMGVPEAALGGRSAGNAIEVARIDVRASAGPGGLVEGEARRQPGMFPPA
;
A
#
# COMPACT_ATOMS: atom_id res chain seq x y z
N MET A 1 -14.28 -5.62 -6.49
CA MET A 1 -14.59 -4.45 -5.64
C MET A 1 -14.50 -3.21 -6.52
N GLU A 2 -15.44 -2.28 -6.40
CA GLU A 2 -15.40 -1.01 -7.14
C GLU A 2 -14.20 -0.15 -6.72
N PRO A 3 -13.51 0.56 -7.64
CA PRO A 3 -12.33 1.38 -7.32
C PRO A 3 -12.57 2.44 -6.23
N HIS A 4 -13.77 3.01 -6.19
CA HIS A 4 -14.15 3.98 -5.16
C HIS A 4 -14.28 3.33 -3.77
N ALA A 5 -14.86 2.14 -3.70
CA ALA A 5 -14.97 1.38 -2.45
C ALA A 5 -13.58 0.96 -1.93
N GLN A 6 -12.67 0.59 -2.82
CA GLN A 6 -11.28 0.26 -2.47
C GLN A 6 -10.54 1.45 -1.82
N ARG A 7 -10.72 2.67 -2.37
CA ARG A 7 -10.13 3.89 -1.80
C ARG A 7 -10.73 4.24 -0.44
N ALA A 8 -12.05 4.12 -0.31
CA ALA A 8 -12.74 4.38 0.95
C ALA A 8 -12.27 3.42 2.06
N ALA A 9 -12.12 2.12 1.75
CA ALA A 9 -11.61 1.13 2.68
C ALA A 9 -10.16 1.45 3.12
N LEU A 10 -9.28 1.79 2.17
CA LEU A 10 -7.91 2.19 2.50
C LEU A 10 -7.88 3.46 3.36
N ALA A 11 -8.71 4.46 3.06
CA ALA A 11 -8.83 5.69 3.86
C ALA A 11 -9.26 5.40 5.31
N ALA A 12 -10.27 4.54 5.48
CA ALA A 12 -10.76 4.14 6.80
C ALA A 12 -9.69 3.41 7.61
N LEU A 13 -8.96 2.47 6.98
CA LEU A 13 -7.86 1.75 7.63
C LEU A 13 -6.70 2.68 8.02
N MET A 14 -6.38 3.66 7.18
CA MET A 14 -5.37 4.68 7.50
C MET A 14 -5.76 5.51 8.73
N ASP A 15 -7.03 5.92 8.81
CA ASP A 15 -7.54 6.70 9.93
C ASP A 15 -7.59 5.89 11.23
N GLN A 16 -8.13 4.67 11.18
CA GLN A 16 -8.19 3.74 12.31
C GLN A 16 -6.81 3.44 12.91
N GLN A 17 -5.80 3.28 12.05
CA GLN A 17 -4.44 2.91 12.48
C GLN A 17 -3.52 4.13 12.63
N ARG A 18 -4.04 5.35 12.42
CA ARG A 18 -3.29 6.64 12.43
C ARG A 18 -2.04 6.62 11.53
N ARG A 19 -2.15 6.01 10.34
CA ARG A 19 -1.05 5.85 9.38
C ARG A 19 -1.04 6.98 8.35
N SER A 20 0.16 7.43 7.98
CA SER A 20 0.32 8.51 7.00
C SER A 20 0.47 7.99 5.56
N PHE A 21 0.07 8.82 4.57
CA PHE A 21 0.24 8.50 3.14
C PHE A 21 1.70 8.23 2.78
N ALA A 22 2.61 9.03 3.33
CA ALA A 22 4.02 8.98 3.02
C ALA A 22 4.69 7.73 3.62
N GLU A 23 4.24 7.25 4.78
CA GLU A 23 4.70 6.00 5.38
C GLU A 23 4.28 4.81 4.53
N LEU A 24 2.98 4.67 4.26
CA LEU A 24 2.45 3.55 3.49
C LEU A 24 2.97 3.53 2.04
N SER A 25 3.20 4.69 1.43
CA SER A 25 3.80 4.75 0.08
C SER A 25 5.25 4.28 0.08
N ARG A 26 6.01 4.52 1.16
CA ARG A 26 7.39 4.02 1.29
C ARG A 26 7.42 2.51 1.51
N VAL A 27 6.47 1.96 2.27
CA VAL A 27 6.33 0.51 2.48
C VAL A 27 6.25 -0.23 1.14
N ILE A 28 5.48 0.31 0.18
CA ILE A 28 5.35 -0.27 -1.18
C ILE A 28 6.44 0.19 -2.16
N GLY A 29 7.49 0.87 -1.69
CA GLY A 29 8.59 1.35 -2.54
C GLY A 29 8.17 2.42 -3.58
N ARG A 30 7.10 3.17 -3.31
CA ARG A 30 6.59 4.24 -4.18
C ARG A 30 6.94 5.63 -3.64
N ASN A 31 6.75 6.64 -4.49
CA ASN A 31 6.88 8.05 -4.09
C ASN A 31 5.89 8.36 -2.93
N PRO A 32 6.29 9.15 -1.90
CA PRO A 32 5.43 9.56 -0.79
C PRO A 32 4.03 10.10 -1.17
N ALA A 33 3.89 10.70 -2.35
CA ALA A 33 2.63 11.24 -2.83
C ALA A 33 1.73 10.20 -3.52
N TYR A 34 2.20 8.97 -3.75
CA TYR A 34 1.49 7.96 -4.53
C TYR A 34 0.10 7.63 -3.95
N LEU A 35 0.03 7.28 -2.66
CA LEU A 35 -1.26 6.98 -2.03
C LEU A 35 -2.14 8.22 -1.88
N GLN A 36 -1.54 9.40 -1.68
CA GLN A 36 -2.28 10.65 -1.65
C GLN A 36 -2.95 10.92 -3.02
N GLN A 37 -2.24 10.69 -4.13
CA GLN A 37 -2.80 10.81 -5.48
C GLN A 37 -3.86 9.74 -5.74
N TYR A 38 -3.63 8.51 -5.30
CA TYR A 38 -4.61 7.43 -5.43
C TYR A 38 -5.94 7.77 -4.73
N LEU A 39 -5.89 8.27 -3.50
CA LEU A 39 -7.09 8.60 -2.72
C LEU A 39 -7.74 9.92 -3.14
N LYS A 40 -6.95 10.97 -3.40
CA LYS A 40 -7.48 12.32 -3.69
C LYS A 40 -7.76 12.55 -5.16
N ARG A 41 -6.89 12.08 -6.05
CA ARG A 41 -7.01 12.30 -7.50
C ARG A 41 -7.62 11.10 -8.22
N GLY A 42 -7.71 9.94 -7.57
CA GLY A 42 -8.23 8.71 -8.19
C GLY A 42 -7.32 8.15 -9.27
N THR A 43 -6.05 8.58 -9.28
CA THR A 43 -5.04 8.17 -10.26
C THR A 43 -3.87 7.55 -9.50
N PRO A 44 -3.47 6.31 -9.83
CA PRO A 44 -4.06 5.39 -10.82
C PRO A 44 -5.49 4.92 -10.47
N ARG A 45 -6.27 4.47 -11.47
CA ARG A 45 -7.66 4.01 -11.23
C ARG A 45 -7.72 2.80 -10.31
N VAL A 46 -6.70 1.94 -10.36
CA VAL A 46 -6.62 0.67 -9.62
C VAL A 46 -5.28 0.61 -8.89
N LEU A 47 -5.29 0.11 -7.65
CA LEU A 47 -4.08 -0.20 -6.90
C LEU A 47 -3.48 -1.53 -7.40
N ALA A 48 -2.19 -1.53 -7.71
CA ALA A 48 -1.50 -2.73 -8.18
C ALA A 48 -1.66 -3.89 -7.18
N GLU A 49 -1.78 -5.12 -7.68
CA GLU A 49 -1.99 -6.31 -6.84
C GLU A 49 -0.86 -6.51 -5.81
N ALA A 50 0.40 -6.38 -6.25
CA ALA A 50 1.56 -6.47 -5.37
C ALA A 50 1.55 -5.39 -4.28
N ASP A 51 1.30 -4.12 -4.65
CA ASP A 51 1.23 -2.99 -3.72
C ASP A 51 0.10 -3.20 -2.69
N ARG A 52 -1.05 -3.70 -3.13
CA ARG A 52 -2.19 -4.04 -2.26
C ARG A 52 -1.85 -5.16 -1.28
N ALA A 53 -1.24 -6.24 -1.74
CA ALA A 53 -0.86 -7.37 -0.89
C ALA A 53 0.15 -6.93 0.19
N MET A 54 1.11 -6.09 -0.19
CA MET A 54 2.10 -5.55 0.74
C MET A 54 1.46 -4.61 1.77
N LEU A 55 0.54 -3.73 1.37
CA LEU A 55 -0.22 -2.89 2.30
C LEU A 55 -1.08 -3.73 3.25
N ALA A 56 -1.76 -4.76 2.74
CA ALA A 56 -2.57 -5.66 3.56
C ALA A 56 -1.72 -6.35 4.65
N ARG A 57 -0.56 -6.90 4.25
CA ARG A 57 0.41 -7.53 5.17
C ARG A 57 0.96 -6.54 6.20
N TYR A 58 1.33 -5.34 5.76
CA TYR A 58 1.86 -4.30 6.66
C TYR A 58 0.80 -3.80 7.66
N MET A 59 -0.44 -3.65 7.20
CA MET A 59 -1.56 -3.19 8.03
C MET A 59 -2.18 -4.31 8.87
N GLY A 60 -1.77 -5.57 8.67
CA GLY A 60 -2.30 -6.73 9.38
C GLY A 60 -3.76 -7.04 9.05
N VAL A 61 -4.20 -6.74 7.83
CA VAL A 61 -5.58 -6.95 7.37
C VAL A 61 -5.62 -7.94 6.19
N PRO A 62 -6.73 -8.67 5.98
CA PRO A 62 -6.90 -9.49 4.79
C PRO A 62 -6.84 -8.63 3.52
N GLU A 63 -6.26 -9.17 2.44
CA GLU A 63 -6.25 -8.49 1.13
C GLU A 63 -7.66 -8.14 0.63
N ALA A 64 -8.66 -8.94 1.00
CA ALA A 64 -10.07 -8.69 0.71
C ALA A 64 -10.58 -7.35 1.27
N ALA A 65 -10.04 -6.88 2.40
CA ALA A 65 -10.38 -5.57 2.96
C ALA A 65 -9.94 -4.42 2.06
N LEU A 66 -8.89 -4.62 1.26
CA LEU A 66 -8.42 -3.68 0.23
C LEU A 66 -8.88 -4.09 -1.18
N GLY A 67 -9.90 -4.95 -1.31
CA GLY A 67 -10.46 -5.36 -2.60
C GLY A 67 -9.67 -6.42 -3.36
N GLY A 68 -8.73 -7.10 -2.70
CA GLY A 68 -8.02 -8.27 -3.23
C GLY A 68 -8.85 -9.55 -3.16
N ARG A 69 -8.29 -10.66 -3.65
CA ARG A 69 -8.91 -11.98 -3.48
C ARG A 69 -8.89 -12.35 -2.00
N SER A 70 -10.01 -12.85 -1.49
CA SER A 70 -10.05 -13.44 -0.16
C SER A 70 -9.31 -14.77 -0.21
N ALA A 71 -8.00 -14.74 0.04
CA ALA A 71 -7.30 -15.95 0.46
C ALA A 71 -7.80 -16.25 1.87
N GLY A 72 -8.69 -17.23 2.00
CA GLY A 72 -9.34 -17.55 3.27
C GLY A 72 -8.33 -18.07 4.28
N ASN A 73 -7.79 -17.17 5.12
CA ASN A 73 -7.11 -17.41 6.41
C ASN A 73 -6.23 -16.22 6.84
N ALA A 74 -6.76 -15.00 6.93
CA ALA A 74 -6.06 -13.93 7.65
C ALA A 74 -6.44 -13.98 9.14
N ILE A 75 -5.48 -14.37 9.99
CA ILE A 75 -5.63 -14.45 11.44
C ILE A 75 -5.68 -13.03 12.02
N GLU A 76 -6.72 -12.72 12.81
CA GLU A 76 -6.80 -11.52 13.64
C GLU A 76 -5.65 -11.51 14.64
N VAL A 77 -4.62 -10.70 14.41
CA VAL A 77 -3.63 -10.40 15.44
C VAL A 77 -4.11 -9.16 16.19
N ALA A 78 -4.64 -9.37 17.39
CA ALA A 78 -4.97 -8.31 18.33
C ALA A 78 -3.75 -7.41 18.54
N ARG A 79 -3.88 -6.12 18.19
CA ARG A 79 -2.83 -5.14 18.47
C ARG A 79 -2.88 -4.73 19.92
N ILE A 80 -1.83 -5.06 20.66
CA ILE A 80 -1.51 -4.41 21.92
C ILE A 80 -0.84 -3.07 21.60
N ASP A 81 -1.28 -2.00 22.28
CA ASP A 81 -0.66 -0.67 22.31
C ASP A 81 0.78 -0.77 22.80
N VAL A 82 1.71 -1.05 21.88
CA VAL A 82 3.14 -0.98 22.17
C VAL A 82 3.69 0.27 21.49
N ARG A 83 4.10 1.25 22.33
CA ARG A 83 5.14 2.23 22.00
C ARG A 83 6.43 1.46 21.64
N ALA A 84 6.53 0.94 20.42
CA ALA A 84 7.74 0.33 19.90
C ALA A 84 8.40 1.31 18.93
N SER A 85 9.45 1.95 19.42
CA SER A 85 10.56 2.40 18.58
C SER A 85 11.04 1.18 17.79
N ALA A 86 10.89 1.19 16.46
CA ALA A 86 11.43 0.16 15.59
C ALA A 86 12.34 0.84 14.57
N GLY A 87 13.62 0.98 14.97
CA GLY A 87 14.74 1.16 14.05
C GLY A 87 14.97 -0.08 13.17
N PRO A 88 15.97 -0.03 12.27
CA PRO A 88 15.84 -0.51 10.89
C PRO A 88 16.20 -1.99 10.69
N GLY A 89 15.37 -2.71 9.95
CA GLY A 89 15.69 -3.97 9.28
C GLY A 89 14.69 -4.08 8.12
N GLY A 90 15.10 -4.07 6.86
CA GLY A 90 16.08 -4.96 6.26
C GLY A 90 15.31 -6.10 5.60
N LEU A 91 15.21 -6.06 4.26
CA LEU A 91 14.82 -7.07 3.26
C LEU A 91 14.26 -6.28 2.04
N VAL A 92 15.07 -5.98 1.00
CA VAL A 92 15.40 -6.84 -0.18
C VAL A 92 14.13 -7.35 -0.87
N GLU A 93 13.96 -7.43 -2.18
CA GLU A 93 14.71 -7.19 -3.42
C GLU A 93 13.61 -7.28 -4.52
N GLY A 94 13.70 -6.55 -5.64
CA GLY A 94 12.78 -6.78 -6.77
C GLY A 94 12.27 -5.53 -7.49
N GLU A 95 13.19 -4.84 -8.16
CA GLU A 95 13.12 -4.39 -9.55
C GLU A 95 11.80 -3.87 -10.21
N ALA A 96 12.00 -2.86 -11.07
CA ALA A 96 11.22 -2.45 -12.26
C ALA A 96 10.22 -1.28 -12.13
N ARG A 97 10.73 -0.08 -12.46
CA ARG A 97 10.56 0.41 -13.84
C ARG A 97 11.88 0.90 -14.41
N ARG A 98 12.47 0.09 -15.30
CA ARG A 98 13.26 0.60 -16.42
C ARG A 98 12.36 1.58 -17.17
N GLN A 99 12.79 2.83 -17.23
CA GLN A 99 12.36 3.73 -18.28
C GLN A 99 13.30 3.45 -19.45
N PRO A 100 12.86 2.86 -20.58
CA PRO A 100 13.55 3.10 -21.82
C PRO A 100 13.34 4.59 -22.13
N GLY A 101 14.29 5.42 -21.69
CA GLY A 101 14.41 6.76 -22.21
C GLY A 101 14.69 6.64 -23.70
N MET A 102 13.68 6.93 -24.52
CA MET A 102 13.85 7.10 -25.95
C MET A 102 14.63 8.40 -26.13
N PHE A 103 15.93 8.30 -26.39
CA PHE A 103 16.73 9.43 -26.85
C PHE A 103 16.37 9.69 -28.32
N PRO A 104 15.88 10.89 -28.69
CA PRO A 104 15.73 11.24 -30.09
C PRO A 104 17.13 11.44 -30.71
N PRO A 105 17.38 10.97 -31.94
CA PRO A 105 18.60 11.31 -32.67
C PRO A 105 18.47 12.68 -33.32
N ALA A 106 19.44 13.56 -33.07
CA ALA A 106 19.94 14.59 -34.00
C ALA A 106 21.25 15.17 -33.46
#